data_AF-A0A9Q9WF08-F1
#
_entry.id   AF-A0A9Q9WF08-F1
#
_cell.length_a   1.000
_cell.length_b   1.000
_cell.length_c   1.000
_cell.angle_alpha   90.00
_cell.angle_beta   90.00
_cell.angle_gamma   90.00
#
_symmetry.space_group_name_H-M   'P 1'
#
loop_
_entity.id
_entity.type
_entity.pdbx_description
1 polymer ?
#
loop_
_entity_poly.entity_id
_entity_poly.type
_entity_poly.pdbx_seq_one_letter_code
_entity_poly.pdbx_strand_id
1 'polypeptide(L)'
;MRGAEATTTLTTKWATNCNSCQKTKRKKRMTWRQRIEMYLGSDMEEFHGRTLHDEDSVQNLPVLPQVTLILIPGQTLPLQLFRPQEVSMFRNLISQDRTFAVLAYSPGASGVEIKAEFGTTAEIYAFREEQEYGIETVKIKAVGRQRFRVHEIRTQADGIRQAKVQILPERILPDPLCALQFLPRLHTHTPQLKHSQTTPPQDRCSQICRQKKIHCASMTSWPPWVYALYDSKILMSRVKKQLHEWDENLKDESLPTNPTDFSYRVAACLPIDDALRLQLLKIGSAIQRLRCELDIMDRCTSLCCKQCQDTEITSKNEIFSLSLYGPMAAYVNPHGYVHETLTVYKANNLNLIGRPSTLHSWFPGYAWTIAQCRTCGSHMGWKFSAVKKDLSPPRFWGLTRSALLPTIPQGEEGVDGSRLLCL
;
A
#
# COMPACT_ATOMS: atom_id res chain seq x y z
N MET A 1 -50.47 -1.84 -61.07
CA MET A 1 -51.38 -2.44 -60.06
C MET A 1 -51.28 -3.95 -60.13
N ARG A 2 -50.89 -4.58 -59.02
CA ARG A 2 -50.83 -6.02 -58.63
C ARG A 2 -49.80 -6.01 -57.48
N GLY A 3 -50.15 -5.91 -56.19
CA GLY A 3 -51.01 -6.81 -55.41
C GLY A 3 -50.21 -8.08 -55.13
N ALA A 4 -49.27 -8.11 -54.17
CA ALA A 4 -49.43 -8.28 -52.71
C ALA A 4 -50.10 -9.61 -52.32
N GLU A 5 -49.28 -10.57 -51.85
CA GLU A 5 -49.46 -11.37 -50.62
C GLU A 5 -48.55 -12.62 -50.66
N ALA A 6 -47.56 -12.66 -49.77
CA ALA A 6 -46.85 -13.87 -49.39
C ALA A 6 -46.57 -13.77 -47.89
N THR A 7 -47.31 -14.57 -47.12
CA THR A 7 -47.24 -14.62 -45.67
C THR A 7 -46.73 -15.99 -45.23
N THR A 8 -45.87 -15.97 -44.21
CA THR A 8 -45.61 -17.04 -43.24
C THR A 8 -44.51 -18.05 -43.58
N THR A 9 -43.32 -17.81 -43.04
CA THR A 9 -42.47 -18.89 -42.52
C THR A 9 -41.74 -18.41 -41.27
N LEU A 10 -42.08 -19.03 -40.15
CA LEU A 10 -41.49 -18.85 -38.83
C LEU A 10 -39.97 -19.11 -38.87
N THR A 11 -39.17 -18.17 -38.40
CA THR A 11 -37.75 -18.40 -38.09
C THR A 11 -37.53 -18.29 -36.59
N THR A 12 -37.43 -19.46 -35.97
CA THR A 12 -36.80 -19.66 -34.66
C THR A 12 -35.29 -19.58 -34.87
N LYS A 13 -34.60 -18.55 -34.35
CA LYS A 13 -33.15 -18.60 -34.11
C LYS A 13 -32.83 -18.11 -32.72
N TRP A 14 -32.46 -19.08 -31.90
CA TRP A 14 -31.97 -18.94 -30.54
C TRP A 14 -30.62 -18.23 -30.48
N ALA A 15 -30.46 -17.54 -29.34
CA ALA A 15 -29.32 -16.74 -28.96
C ALA A 15 -27.98 -17.47 -29.04
N THR A 16 -27.03 -16.89 -29.76
CA THR A 16 -25.60 -17.12 -29.56
C THR A 16 -24.85 -15.82 -29.83
N ASN A 17 -24.66 -15.00 -28.79
CA ASN A 17 -23.56 -14.05 -28.73
C ASN A 17 -23.53 -13.34 -27.37
N CYS A 18 -22.55 -13.64 -26.51
CA CYS A 18 -21.76 -12.62 -25.79
C CYS A 18 -20.67 -13.29 -24.94
N ASN A 19 -19.54 -13.69 -25.54
CA ASN A 19 -18.33 -14.04 -24.77
C ASN A 19 -17.03 -13.51 -25.40
N SER A 20 -17.04 -13.05 -26.65
CA SER A 20 -15.85 -12.46 -27.29
C SER A 20 -15.69 -10.95 -27.03
N CYS A 21 -16.79 -10.21 -26.82
CA CYS A 21 -16.75 -8.75 -26.58
C CYS A 21 -16.20 -8.36 -25.19
N GLN A 22 -16.31 -9.26 -24.19
CA GLN A 22 -15.71 -9.07 -22.87
C GLN A 22 -14.19 -9.36 -22.84
N LYS A 23 -13.71 -10.28 -23.69
CA LYS A 23 -12.27 -10.62 -23.76
C LYS A 23 -11.43 -9.50 -24.40
N THR A 24 -11.97 -8.76 -25.37
CA THR A 24 -11.27 -7.63 -26.01
C THR A 24 -11.23 -6.38 -25.13
N LYS A 25 -12.29 -6.10 -24.34
CA LYS A 25 -12.25 -5.05 -23.29
C LYS A 25 -11.27 -5.39 -22.16
N ARG A 26 -11.14 -6.67 -21.79
CA ARG A 26 -10.17 -7.15 -20.78
C ARG A 26 -8.70 -7.01 -21.20
N LYS A 27 -8.37 -7.22 -22.48
CA LYS A 27 -6.99 -7.02 -22.99
C LYS A 27 -6.54 -5.55 -22.98
N LYS A 28 -7.43 -4.59 -23.27
CA LYS A 28 -7.10 -3.14 -23.25
C LYS A 28 -6.93 -2.54 -21.85
N ARG A 29 -7.54 -3.13 -20.81
CA ARG A 29 -7.36 -2.71 -19.41
C ARG A 29 -5.98 -3.10 -18.83
N MET A 30 -5.38 -4.22 -19.29
CA MET A 30 -4.13 -4.74 -18.73
C MET A 30 -2.86 -3.97 -19.15
N THR A 31 -2.88 -3.21 -20.25
CA THR A 31 -1.68 -2.49 -20.75
C THR A 31 -1.31 -1.22 -19.95
N TRP A 32 -2.16 -0.76 -19.02
CA TRP A 32 -1.96 0.50 -18.28
C TRP A 32 -1.18 0.34 -16.97
N ARG A 33 -1.34 -0.80 -16.28
CA ARG A 33 -0.79 -1.02 -14.94
C ARG A 33 0.75 -0.99 -14.90
N GLN A 34 1.43 -1.27 -16.02
CA GLN A 34 2.89 -1.34 -16.11
C GLN A 34 3.60 0.00 -16.41
N ARG A 35 2.89 1.13 -16.57
CA ARG A 35 3.48 2.40 -17.06
C ARG A 35 3.50 3.58 -16.08
N ILE A 36 3.14 3.36 -14.82
CA ILE A 36 2.91 4.44 -13.84
C ILE A 36 4.21 5.12 -13.35
N GLU A 37 5.38 4.54 -13.61
CA GLU A 37 6.66 5.13 -13.20
C GLU A 37 7.37 5.94 -14.31
N MET A 38 6.75 6.09 -15.48
CA MET A 38 7.38 6.77 -16.63
C MET A 38 7.51 8.29 -16.48
N TYR A 39 6.79 8.92 -15.53
CA TYR A 39 6.77 10.38 -15.40
C TYR A 39 8.12 10.96 -14.93
N LEU A 40 8.99 10.13 -14.34
CA LEU A 40 10.35 10.50 -13.95
C LEU A 40 11.39 10.32 -15.06
N GLY A 41 10.98 9.86 -16.24
CA GLY A 41 11.85 9.52 -17.35
C GLY A 41 12.11 8.01 -17.46
N SER A 42 12.50 7.56 -18.65
CA SER A 42 12.70 6.14 -18.98
C SER A 42 14.12 5.63 -18.77
N ASP A 43 15.11 6.51 -18.64
CA ASP A 43 16.52 6.11 -18.69
C ASP A 43 17.25 6.45 -17.38
N MET A 44 16.74 5.88 -16.29
CA MET A 44 17.46 5.85 -15.01
C MET A 44 18.45 4.68 -14.99
N GLU A 45 19.62 4.89 -14.38
CA GLU A 45 20.54 3.82 -14.08
C GLU A 45 19.94 2.94 -12.98
N GLU A 46 19.74 1.66 -13.25
CA GLU A 46 19.20 0.69 -12.30
C GLU A 46 20.33 -0.04 -11.59
N PHE A 47 20.22 -0.14 -10.26
CA PHE A 47 21.16 -0.88 -9.44
C PHE A 47 20.57 -2.23 -9.06
N HIS A 48 21.44 -3.25 -9.11
CA HIS A 48 21.13 -4.59 -8.66
C HIS A 48 21.96 -4.92 -7.43
N GLY A 49 21.35 -5.64 -6.49
CA GLY A 49 21.94 -5.89 -5.17
C GLY A 49 20.98 -5.46 -4.06
N ARG A 50 21.24 -5.97 -2.86
CA ARG A 50 20.48 -5.62 -1.67
C ARG A 50 21.45 -5.44 -0.52
N THR A 51 21.51 -4.24 0.04
CA THR A 51 22.20 -3.99 1.30
C THR A 51 21.22 -4.22 2.45
N LEU A 52 21.55 -5.16 3.33
CA LEU A 52 20.84 -5.38 4.59
C LEU A 52 21.86 -5.39 5.73
N HIS A 53 21.54 -4.69 6.80
CA HIS A 53 22.34 -4.64 8.01
C HIS A 53 21.89 -5.72 9.00
N ASP A 54 22.79 -6.17 9.86
CA ASP A 54 22.47 -7.16 10.89
C ASP A 54 21.43 -6.64 11.88
N GLU A 55 20.58 -7.54 12.38
CA GLU A 55 19.59 -7.20 13.41
C GLU A 55 20.28 -6.68 14.69
N ASP A 56 19.68 -5.68 15.33
CA ASP A 56 20.21 -4.98 16.51
C ASP A 56 21.55 -4.26 16.31
N SER A 57 22.12 -4.29 15.10
CA SER A 57 23.32 -3.51 14.77
C SER A 57 23.02 -2.01 14.79
N VAL A 58 24.05 -1.23 15.13
CA VAL A 58 23.98 0.23 15.16
C VAL A 58 24.66 0.80 13.93
N GLN A 59 23.90 1.56 13.14
CA GLN A 59 24.34 2.16 11.88
C GLN A 59 24.32 3.69 11.99
N ASN A 60 25.23 4.36 11.29
CA ASN A 60 25.18 5.81 11.11
C ASN A 60 24.77 6.08 9.67
N LEU A 61 23.56 6.62 9.48
CA LEU A 61 22.97 6.81 8.15
C LEU A 61 22.67 8.28 7.89
N PRO A 62 22.91 8.78 6.66
CA PRO A 62 22.49 10.11 6.26
C PRO A 62 20.96 10.20 6.24
N VAL A 63 20.42 11.34 6.67
CA VAL A 63 18.99 11.63 6.74
C VAL A 63 18.64 12.70 5.74
N LEU A 64 17.65 12.43 4.90
CA LEU A 64 17.12 13.41 3.96
C LEU A 64 16.13 14.35 4.67
N PRO A 65 16.40 15.67 4.77
CA PRO A 65 15.64 16.53 5.66
C PRO A 65 14.22 16.85 5.20
N GLN A 66 13.92 16.72 3.90
CA GLN A 66 12.66 17.17 3.29
C GLN A 66 11.60 16.08 3.15
N VAL A 67 11.92 14.82 3.49
CA VAL A 67 10.96 13.71 3.41
C VAL A 67 10.13 13.67 4.68
N THR A 68 8.89 14.13 4.60
CA THR A 68 7.95 14.19 5.74
C THR A 68 6.95 13.02 5.77
N LEU A 69 7.22 11.92 5.05
CA LEU A 69 6.37 10.73 5.04
C LEU A 69 6.95 9.60 5.89
N ILE A 70 6.08 8.73 6.37
CA ILE A 70 6.46 7.51 7.09
C ILE A 70 6.62 6.38 6.06
N LEU A 71 7.86 6.07 5.72
CA LEU A 71 8.20 5.04 4.75
C LEU A 71 8.01 3.65 5.36
N ILE A 72 7.27 2.78 4.69
CA ILE A 72 7.07 1.38 5.10
C ILE A 72 8.08 0.49 4.34
N PRO A 73 8.65 -0.56 4.96
CA PRO A 73 9.43 -1.56 4.23
C PRO A 73 8.72 -2.06 2.96
N GLY A 74 9.45 -2.18 1.85
CA GLY A 74 8.91 -2.54 0.54
C GLY A 74 8.14 -1.44 -0.20
N GLN A 75 7.89 -0.28 0.42
CA GLN A 75 7.26 0.87 -0.26
C GLN A 75 8.30 1.59 -1.13
N THR A 76 7.93 1.90 -2.37
CA THR A 76 8.72 2.74 -3.27
C THR A 76 8.61 4.21 -2.90
N LEU A 77 9.75 4.90 -2.91
CA LEU A 77 9.91 6.33 -2.63
C LEU A 77 10.60 7.02 -3.81
N PRO A 78 9.84 7.73 -4.67
CA PRO A 78 10.43 8.61 -5.68
C PRO A 78 10.83 9.95 -5.07
N LEU A 79 11.99 10.50 -5.47
CA LEU A 79 12.45 11.82 -5.04
C LEU A 79 13.05 12.59 -6.22
N GLN A 80 12.93 13.92 -6.14
CA GLN A 80 13.58 14.86 -7.04
C GLN A 80 14.24 15.95 -6.19
N LEU A 81 15.54 16.10 -6.36
CA LEU A 81 16.42 16.88 -5.50
C LEU A 81 17.06 18.01 -6.30
N PHE A 82 17.14 19.18 -5.67
CA PHE A 82 17.61 20.42 -6.29
C PHE A 82 18.74 21.08 -5.51
N ARG A 83 18.93 20.74 -4.23
CA ARG A 83 19.94 21.41 -3.39
C ARG A 83 21.30 20.75 -3.60
N PRO A 84 22.38 21.51 -3.83
CA PRO A 84 23.71 20.95 -4.07
C PRO A 84 24.20 19.98 -2.98
N GLN A 85 23.90 20.27 -1.71
CA GLN A 85 24.28 19.40 -0.59
C GLN A 85 23.56 18.04 -0.64
N GLU A 86 22.29 18.02 -1.05
CA GLU A 86 21.51 16.78 -1.21
C GLU A 86 22.02 16.01 -2.42
N VAL A 87 22.25 16.69 -3.55
CA VAL A 87 22.83 16.10 -4.76
C VAL A 87 24.19 15.45 -4.45
N SER A 88 25.06 16.16 -3.73
CA SER A 88 26.37 15.64 -3.31
C SER A 88 26.26 14.42 -2.38
N MET A 89 25.36 14.47 -1.38
CA MET A 89 25.09 13.33 -0.51
C MET A 89 24.68 12.10 -1.31
N PHE A 90 23.74 12.24 -2.25
CA PHE A 90 23.27 11.10 -3.04
C PHE A 90 24.32 10.57 -4.01
N ARG A 91 25.12 11.44 -4.62
CA ARG A 91 26.25 11.01 -5.46
C ARG A 91 27.24 10.15 -4.67
N ASN A 92 27.51 10.51 -3.42
CA ASN A 92 28.34 9.70 -2.52
C ASN A 92 27.66 8.36 -2.17
N LEU A 93 26.36 8.37 -1.86
CA LEU A 93 25.60 7.15 -1.55
C LEU A 93 25.60 6.14 -2.70
N ILE A 94 25.52 6.61 -3.95
CA ILE A 94 25.59 5.74 -5.13
C ILE A 94 26.92 4.98 -5.20
N SER A 95 28.02 5.60 -4.79
CA SER A 95 29.34 4.95 -4.72
C SER A 95 29.55 4.02 -3.51
N GLN A 96 28.59 3.98 -2.58
CA GLN A 96 28.66 3.22 -1.33
C GLN A 96 27.53 2.16 -1.27
N ASP A 97 26.81 2.08 -0.15
CA ASP A 97 25.77 1.08 0.13
C ASP A 97 24.37 1.49 -0.36
N ARG A 98 24.25 2.67 -0.99
CA ARG A 98 23.02 3.26 -1.53
C ARG A 98 21.90 3.45 -0.51
N THR A 99 22.23 3.46 0.78
CA THR A 99 21.24 3.42 1.86
C THR A 99 21.21 4.72 2.65
N PHE A 100 20.01 5.25 2.88
CA PHE A 100 19.78 6.44 3.70
C PHE A 100 18.62 6.23 4.67
N ALA A 101 18.52 7.08 5.69
CA ALA A 101 17.48 7.00 6.71
C ALA A 101 16.30 7.93 6.40
N VAL A 102 15.09 7.37 6.42
CA VAL A 102 13.83 8.13 6.40
C VAL A 102 13.22 8.10 7.80
N LEU A 103 13.14 9.27 8.43
CA LEU A 103 12.65 9.43 9.79
C LEU A 103 11.12 9.45 9.85
N ALA A 104 10.54 8.73 10.81
CA ALA A 104 9.12 8.76 11.09
C ALA A 104 8.85 9.72 12.26
N TYR A 105 8.42 10.93 11.91
CA TYR A 105 8.09 11.96 12.90
C TYR A 105 6.73 11.70 13.53
N SER A 106 6.67 11.79 14.86
CA SER A 106 5.40 11.73 15.56
C SER A 106 4.58 13.00 15.27
N PRO A 107 3.26 12.90 15.04
CA PRO A 107 2.41 14.08 14.91
C PRO A 107 2.49 14.89 16.20
N GLY A 108 3.03 16.11 16.11
CA GLY A 108 3.24 16.96 17.29
C GLY A 108 1.90 17.39 17.89
N ALA A 109 1.77 17.27 19.21
CA ALA A 109 0.85 18.11 19.96
C ALA A 109 1.43 19.52 20.01
N SER A 110 0.58 20.54 19.87
CA SER A 110 0.97 21.95 19.84
C SER A 110 2.02 22.29 20.92
N GLY A 111 3.23 22.70 20.49
CA GLY A 111 4.29 23.19 21.37
C GLY A 111 5.36 22.19 21.81
N VAL A 112 5.29 20.91 21.41
CA VAL A 112 6.34 19.90 21.71
C VAL A 112 7.27 19.71 20.52
N GLU A 113 8.58 19.62 20.76
CA GLU A 113 9.58 19.29 19.74
C GLU A 113 9.20 17.99 19.00
N ILE A 114 9.11 18.06 17.68
CA ILE A 114 8.80 16.92 16.82
C ILE A 114 9.99 15.95 16.88
N LYS A 115 9.87 14.88 17.67
CA LYS A 115 10.89 13.84 17.79
C LYS A 115 10.60 12.68 16.83
N ALA A 116 11.64 12.25 16.11
CA ALA A 116 11.65 11.00 15.36
C ALA A 116 12.32 9.91 16.18
N GLU A 117 11.54 8.97 16.72
CA GLU A 117 12.05 7.82 17.48
C GLU A 117 12.29 6.59 16.61
N PHE A 118 11.61 6.52 15.47
CA PHE A 118 11.64 5.39 14.55
C PHE A 118 11.83 5.89 13.12
N GLY A 119 12.14 4.97 12.23
CA GLY A 119 12.18 5.22 10.80
C GLY A 119 12.46 3.95 10.03
N THR A 120 12.70 4.12 8.73
CA THR A 120 12.95 3.02 7.79
C THR A 120 14.14 3.38 6.92
N THR A 121 15.05 2.44 6.73
CA THR A 121 16.14 2.58 5.75
C THR A 121 15.56 2.56 4.35
N ALA A 122 16.08 3.39 3.46
CA ALA A 122 15.69 3.46 2.07
C ALA A 122 16.92 3.16 1.21
N GLU A 123 16.82 2.13 0.37
CA GLU A 123 17.88 1.76 -0.57
C GLU A 123 17.53 2.27 -1.96
N ILE A 124 18.47 2.99 -2.58
CA ILE A 124 18.31 3.52 -3.95
C ILE A 124 18.48 2.36 -4.93
N TYR A 125 17.48 2.17 -5.79
CA TYR A 125 17.50 1.16 -6.84
C TYR A 125 17.48 1.75 -8.26
N ALA A 126 17.13 3.03 -8.41
CA ALA A 126 17.27 3.75 -9.67
C ALA A 126 17.72 5.19 -9.43
N PHE A 127 18.65 5.69 -10.25
CA PHE A 127 19.23 7.02 -10.13
C PHE A 127 19.38 7.68 -11.50
N ARG A 128 19.19 8.99 -11.54
CA ARG A 128 19.49 9.80 -12.72
C ARG A 128 19.89 11.20 -12.28
N GLU A 129 20.97 11.68 -12.88
CA GLU A 129 21.41 13.07 -12.78
C GLU A 129 21.03 13.81 -14.06
N GLU A 130 20.49 15.03 -13.91
CA GLU A 130 20.11 15.91 -15.01
C GLU A 130 20.66 17.30 -14.74
N GLN A 131 21.22 17.94 -15.76
CA GLN A 131 21.64 19.33 -15.70
C GLN A 131 20.74 20.15 -16.62
N GLU A 132 19.83 20.92 -16.03
CA GLU A 132 18.89 21.76 -16.78
C GLU A 132 19.11 23.22 -16.39
N TYR A 133 19.31 24.10 -17.38
CA TYR A 133 19.59 25.53 -17.18
C TYR A 133 20.76 25.82 -16.21
N GLY A 134 21.75 24.93 -16.16
CA GLY A 134 22.91 25.05 -15.26
C GLY A 134 22.68 24.60 -13.82
N ILE A 135 21.47 24.11 -13.49
CA ILE A 135 21.13 23.55 -12.18
C ILE A 135 21.26 22.03 -12.27
N GLU A 136 22.12 21.46 -11.42
CA GLU A 136 22.19 20.01 -11.22
C GLU A 136 20.99 19.55 -10.40
N THR A 137 20.23 18.61 -10.97
CA THR A 137 19.11 17.96 -10.31
C THR A 137 19.30 16.46 -10.34
N VAL A 138 18.81 15.81 -9.28
CA VAL A 138 18.90 14.35 -9.15
C VAL A 138 17.50 13.79 -8.98
N LYS A 139 17.16 12.78 -9.78
CA LYS A 139 15.95 11.98 -9.65
C LYS A 139 16.34 10.59 -9.15
N ILE A 140 15.68 10.13 -8.10
CA ILE A 140 15.92 8.79 -7.56
C ILE A 140 14.62 8.03 -7.34
N LYS A 141 14.74 6.71 -7.39
CA LYS A 141 13.77 5.78 -6.83
C LYS A 141 14.46 4.95 -5.76
N ALA A 142 13.91 5.00 -4.56
CA ALA A 142 14.35 4.19 -3.43
C ALA A 142 13.23 3.26 -2.98
N VAL A 143 13.58 2.24 -2.20
CA VAL A 143 12.62 1.32 -1.59
C VAL A 143 12.93 1.16 -0.11
N GLY A 144 11.89 1.18 0.72
CA GLY A 144 12.03 0.89 2.15
C GLY A 144 12.59 -0.52 2.38
N ARG A 145 13.56 -0.67 3.30
CA ARG A 145 14.18 -1.97 3.61
C ARG A 145 13.94 -2.40 5.05
N GLN A 146 14.63 -1.77 6.00
CA GLN A 146 14.65 -2.21 7.40
C GLN A 146 14.13 -1.12 8.31
N ARG A 147 13.36 -1.52 9.32
CA ARG A 147 12.93 -0.61 10.37
C ARG A 147 14.10 -0.33 11.32
N PHE A 148 14.13 0.86 11.87
CA PHE A 148 15.11 1.21 12.89
C PHE A 148 14.52 2.04 14.01
N ARG A 149 15.24 2.06 15.14
CA ARG A 149 15.04 3.00 16.25
C ARG A 149 16.15 4.04 16.23
N VAL A 150 15.79 5.30 16.38
CA VAL A 150 16.73 6.42 16.43
C VAL A 150 17.32 6.53 17.84
N HIS A 151 18.65 6.57 17.94
CA HIS A 151 19.36 6.89 19.18
C HIS A 151 19.75 8.36 19.24
N GLU A 152 20.30 8.87 18.15
CA GLU A 152 20.84 10.22 18.09
C GLU A 152 20.75 10.77 16.67
N ILE A 153 20.49 12.08 16.54
CA ILE A 153 20.54 12.81 15.27
C ILE A 153 21.52 13.96 15.44
N ARG A 154 22.49 14.06 14.53
CA ARG A 154 23.48 15.13 14.48
C ARG A 154 23.39 15.85 13.15
N THR A 155 23.61 17.16 13.14
CA THR A 155 23.71 17.94 11.89
C THR A 155 25.18 18.18 11.59
N GLN A 156 25.61 17.81 10.39
CA GLN A 156 26.96 18.06 9.89
C GLN A 156 27.11 19.54 9.44
N ALA A 157 28.35 19.97 9.20
CA ALA A 157 28.65 21.34 8.80
C ALA A 157 28.05 21.74 7.45
N ASP A 158 27.79 20.77 6.57
CA ASP A 158 27.11 20.93 5.28
C ASP A 158 25.57 21.06 5.41
N GLY A 159 25.03 20.94 6.62
CA GLY A 159 23.60 20.97 6.91
C GLY A 159 22.89 19.62 6.73
N ILE A 160 23.61 18.57 6.31
CA ILE A 160 23.07 17.21 6.22
C ILE A 160 22.99 16.61 7.62
N ARG A 161 21.87 15.93 7.89
CA ARG A 161 21.68 15.22 9.17
C ARG A 161 22.21 13.79 9.06
N GLN A 162 22.84 13.32 10.12
CA GLN A 162 23.27 11.94 10.31
C GLN A 162 22.50 11.36 11.50
N ALA A 163 21.93 10.17 11.34
CA ALA A 163 21.24 9.48 12.41
C ALA A 163 22.02 8.24 12.82
N LYS A 164 22.31 8.13 14.12
CA LYS A 164 22.74 6.88 14.75
C LYS A 164 21.49 6.08 15.06
N VAL A 165 21.33 4.94 14.39
CA VAL A 165 20.11 4.14 14.43
C VAL A 165 20.43 2.69 14.79
N GLN A 166 19.52 2.02 15.49
CA GLN A 166 19.58 0.58 15.73
C GLN A 166 18.57 -0.13 14.84
N ILE A 167 19.04 -1.10 14.08
CA ILE A 167 18.20 -1.92 13.19
C ILE A 167 17.28 -2.80 14.04
N LEU A 168 15.98 -2.74 13.77
CA LEU A 168 14.99 -3.50 14.53
C LEU A 168 14.75 -4.87 13.88
N PRO A 169 14.76 -5.97 14.64
CA PRO A 169 14.49 -7.29 14.10
C PRO A 169 13.04 -7.46 13.65
N GLU A 170 12.82 -8.32 12.66
CA GLU A 170 11.48 -8.80 12.30
C GLU A 170 11.19 -10.10 13.05
N ARG A 171 10.24 -10.07 13.99
CA ARG A 171 9.93 -11.19 14.87
C ARG A 171 9.10 -12.24 14.13
N ILE A 172 9.78 -13.24 13.57
CA ILE A 172 9.16 -14.42 12.97
C ILE A 172 8.76 -15.39 14.08
N LEU A 173 7.45 -15.56 14.28
CA LEU A 173 6.89 -16.47 15.28
C LEU A 173 6.50 -17.81 14.63
N PRO A 174 6.82 -18.96 15.26
CA PRO A 174 6.35 -20.25 14.79
C PRO A 174 4.83 -20.41 15.01
N ASP A 175 4.25 -21.46 14.42
CA ASP A 175 2.86 -21.82 14.68
C ASP A 175 2.66 -22.07 16.20
N PRO A 176 1.65 -21.46 16.86
CA PRO A 176 1.47 -21.56 18.31
C PRO A 176 1.27 -23.00 18.80
N LEU A 177 0.77 -23.88 17.94
CA LEU A 177 0.51 -25.28 18.25
C LEU A 177 1.66 -26.20 17.78
N CYS A 178 2.73 -25.65 17.21
CA CYS A 178 3.87 -26.40 16.69
C CYS A 178 4.47 -27.35 17.74
N ALA A 179 4.67 -26.87 18.97
CA ALA A 179 5.21 -27.69 20.06
C ALA A 179 4.34 -28.91 20.40
N LEU A 180 3.01 -28.78 20.27
CA LEU A 180 2.07 -29.86 20.53
C LEU A 180 1.99 -30.85 19.36
N GLN A 181 2.24 -30.41 18.13
CA GLN A 181 2.18 -31.24 16.93
C GLN A 181 3.25 -32.36 16.91
N PHE A 182 4.34 -32.22 17.68
CA PHE A 182 5.40 -33.21 17.79
C PHE A 182 5.18 -34.25 18.90
N LEU A 183 4.04 -34.22 19.60
CA LEU A 183 3.74 -35.24 20.60
C LEU A 183 3.52 -36.61 19.92
N PRO A 184 4.24 -37.68 20.32
CA PRO A 184 4.21 -38.98 19.65
C PRO A 184 2.80 -39.58 19.50
N ARG A 185 1.90 -39.26 20.43
CA ARG A 185 0.50 -39.74 20.46
C ARG A 185 -0.41 -39.15 19.38
N LEU A 186 0.01 -38.09 18.69
CA LEU A 186 -0.77 -37.49 17.60
C LEU A 186 -0.47 -38.10 16.23
N HIS A 187 0.66 -38.81 16.08
CA HIS A 187 1.00 -39.51 14.84
C HIS A 187 0.11 -40.73 14.59
N THR A 188 -0.50 -41.30 15.62
CA THR A 188 -1.37 -42.48 15.53
C THR A 188 -2.83 -42.15 15.18
N HIS A 189 -3.25 -40.89 15.32
CA HIS A 189 -4.64 -40.45 15.10
C HIS A 189 -4.87 -39.70 13.79
N THR A 190 -4.04 -39.89 12.75
CA THR A 190 -4.49 -39.54 11.39
C THR A 190 -5.72 -40.39 11.07
N PRO A 191 -6.93 -39.80 10.94
CA PRO A 191 -8.09 -40.56 10.54
C PRO A 191 -7.78 -41.09 9.15
N GLN A 192 -7.89 -42.40 8.93
CA GLN A 192 -7.93 -42.94 7.59
C GLN A 192 -9.18 -42.40 6.90
N LEU A 193 -9.03 -41.28 6.19
CA LEU A 193 -10.06 -40.77 5.28
C LEU A 193 -10.32 -41.87 4.26
N LYS A 194 -11.51 -42.49 4.34
CA LYS A 194 -11.99 -43.46 3.35
C LYS A 194 -11.77 -42.85 1.95
N HIS A 195 -11.01 -43.55 1.12
CA HIS A 195 -10.64 -43.11 -0.21
C HIS A 195 -11.88 -42.85 -1.09
N SER A 196 -12.28 -41.59 -1.21
CA SER A 196 -13.05 -41.10 -2.36
C SER A 196 -12.09 -40.46 -3.35
N GLN A 197 -12.09 -40.94 -4.59
CA GLN A 197 -11.13 -40.61 -5.64
C GLN A 197 -11.33 -39.21 -6.26
N THR A 198 -12.02 -38.28 -5.60
CA THR A 198 -12.49 -37.03 -6.25
C THR A 198 -11.89 -35.72 -5.70
N THR A 199 -11.05 -35.74 -4.67
CA THR A 199 -10.41 -34.52 -4.13
C THR A 199 -8.94 -34.36 -4.57
N PRO A 200 -8.52 -33.16 -5.05
CA PRO A 200 -7.13 -32.85 -5.39
C PRO A 200 -6.16 -33.12 -4.21
N PRO A 201 -4.90 -33.51 -4.46
CA PRO A 201 -3.92 -33.83 -3.41
C PRO A 201 -3.68 -32.69 -2.41
N GLN A 202 -3.75 -31.45 -2.88
CA GLN A 202 -3.52 -30.23 -2.10
C GLN A 202 -4.62 -30.01 -1.04
N ASP A 203 -5.88 -30.32 -1.38
CA ASP A 203 -7.01 -30.19 -0.46
C ASP A 203 -6.95 -31.22 0.66
N ARG A 204 -6.45 -32.43 0.38
CA ARG A 204 -6.29 -33.50 1.40
C ARG A 204 -5.26 -33.14 2.47
N CYS A 205 -4.11 -32.61 2.06
CA CYS A 205 -3.06 -32.17 2.99
C CYS A 205 -3.55 -31.01 3.89
N SER A 206 -4.33 -30.09 3.33
CA SER A 206 -4.93 -28.98 4.07
C SER A 206 -5.93 -29.46 5.14
N GLN A 207 -6.73 -30.49 4.83
CA GLN A 207 -7.74 -31.03 5.73
C GLN A 207 -7.12 -31.81 6.89
N ILE A 208 -6.06 -32.60 6.63
CA ILE A 208 -5.30 -33.30 7.67
C ILE A 208 -4.61 -32.30 8.61
N CYS A 209 -4.00 -31.25 8.05
CA CYS A 209 -3.38 -30.19 8.84
C CYS A 209 -4.40 -29.47 9.74
N ARG A 210 -5.60 -29.17 9.21
CA ARG A 210 -6.70 -28.59 9.97
C ARG A 210 -7.15 -29.48 11.14
N GLN A 211 -7.33 -30.77 10.90
CA GLN A 211 -7.74 -31.70 11.95
C GLN A 211 -6.70 -31.82 13.08
N LYS A 212 -5.41 -31.85 12.72
CA LYS A 212 -4.31 -31.84 13.69
C LYS A 212 -4.30 -30.57 14.54
N LYS A 213 -4.52 -29.40 13.92
CA LYS A 213 -4.63 -28.12 14.65
C LYS A 213 -5.80 -28.10 15.63
N ILE A 214 -6.98 -28.60 15.22
CA ILE A 214 -8.15 -28.71 16.10
C ILE A 214 -7.85 -29.57 17.32
N HIS A 215 -7.21 -30.74 17.11
CA HIS A 215 -6.85 -31.62 18.21
C HIS A 215 -5.77 -31.00 19.13
N CYS A 216 -4.75 -30.35 18.58
CA CYS A 216 -3.74 -29.68 19.40
C CYS A 216 -4.36 -28.58 20.27
N ALA A 217 -5.28 -27.78 19.70
CA ALA A 217 -5.98 -26.74 20.45
C ALA A 217 -6.84 -27.32 21.59
N SER A 218 -7.43 -28.50 21.44
CA SER A 218 -8.19 -29.14 22.52
C SER A 218 -7.35 -29.57 23.73
N MET A 219 -6.01 -29.55 23.60
CA MET A 219 -5.07 -29.80 24.69
C MET A 219 -4.59 -28.49 25.36
N THR A 220 -5.16 -27.35 24.98
CA THR A 220 -4.83 -26.03 25.51
C THR A 220 -6.07 -25.40 26.15
N SER A 221 -5.88 -24.26 26.82
CA SER A 221 -6.98 -23.50 27.42
C SER A 221 -7.88 -22.78 26.40
N TRP A 222 -7.49 -22.70 25.13
CA TRP A 222 -8.19 -21.91 24.13
C TRP A 222 -8.79 -22.79 23.02
N PRO A 223 -10.01 -22.47 22.55
CA PRO A 223 -10.62 -23.21 21.46
C PRO A 223 -9.90 -22.97 20.12
N PRO A 224 -10.05 -23.87 19.12
CA PRO A 224 -9.35 -23.77 17.83
C PRO A 224 -9.54 -22.44 17.09
N TRP A 225 -10.69 -21.79 17.25
CA TRP A 225 -10.98 -20.51 16.58
C TRP A 225 -10.11 -19.36 17.11
N VAL A 226 -9.64 -19.40 18.37
CA VAL A 226 -8.74 -18.38 18.92
C VAL A 226 -7.40 -18.44 18.20
N TYR A 227 -6.82 -19.64 18.02
CA TYR A 227 -5.58 -19.83 17.26
C TYR A 227 -5.72 -19.41 15.80
N ALA A 228 -6.88 -19.62 15.20
CA ALA A 228 -7.16 -19.17 13.84
C ALA A 228 -7.08 -17.64 13.68
N LEU A 229 -7.32 -16.86 14.75
CA LEU A 229 -7.14 -15.40 14.74
C LEU A 229 -5.66 -14.96 14.73
N TYR A 230 -4.72 -15.88 14.95
CA TYR A 230 -3.27 -15.60 14.93
C TYR A 230 -2.54 -16.41 13.84
N ASP A 231 -3.27 -17.18 13.04
CA ASP A 231 -2.71 -17.94 11.93
C ASP A 231 -2.46 -17.03 10.73
N SER A 232 -1.20 -16.91 10.29
CA SER A 232 -0.80 -16.02 9.18
C SER A 232 -1.57 -16.30 7.89
N LYS A 233 -1.84 -17.58 7.56
CA LYS A 233 -2.51 -17.93 6.30
C LYS A 233 -3.97 -17.51 6.33
N ILE A 234 -4.64 -17.71 7.47
CA ILE A 234 -6.02 -17.29 7.67
C ILE A 234 -6.13 -15.76 7.64
N LEU A 235 -5.23 -15.05 8.34
CA LEU A 235 -5.18 -13.59 8.33
C LEU A 235 -4.94 -13.04 6.91
N MET A 236 -3.93 -13.54 6.21
CA MET A 236 -3.65 -13.14 4.81
C MET A 236 -4.85 -13.42 3.90
N SER A 237 -5.53 -14.57 4.06
CA SER A 237 -6.73 -14.88 3.27
C SER A 237 -7.88 -13.90 3.52
N ARG A 238 -8.10 -13.50 4.78
CA ARG A 238 -9.10 -12.47 5.14
C ARG A 238 -8.75 -11.11 4.53
N VAL A 239 -7.48 -10.70 4.62
CA VAL A 239 -7.01 -9.44 4.02
C VAL A 239 -7.16 -9.48 2.50
N LYS A 240 -6.78 -10.58 1.85
CA LYS A 240 -6.96 -10.75 0.39
C LYS A 240 -8.41 -10.56 -0.02
N LYS A 241 -9.36 -11.12 0.74
CA LYS A 241 -10.79 -10.92 0.48
C LYS A 241 -11.16 -9.43 0.48
N GLN A 242 -10.71 -8.68 1.49
CA GLN A 242 -10.92 -7.23 1.57
C GLN A 242 -10.22 -6.46 0.43
N LEU A 243 -9.01 -6.86 0.03
CA LEU A 243 -8.30 -6.24 -1.10
C LEU A 243 -8.99 -6.48 -2.45
N HIS A 244 -9.61 -7.65 -2.64
CA HIS A 244 -10.40 -7.94 -3.85
C HIS A 244 -11.66 -7.08 -3.94
N GLU A 245 -12.21 -6.62 -2.81
CA GLU A 245 -13.30 -5.64 -2.81
C GLU A 245 -12.84 -4.27 -3.33
N TRP A 246 -11.56 -3.91 -3.13
CA TRP A 246 -10.96 -2.68 -3.69
C TRP A 246 -10.53 -2.83 -5.15
N ASP A 247 -10.04 -4.00 -5.56
CA ASP A 247 -9.67 -4.25 -6.95
C ASP A 247 -10.07 -5.65 -7.40
N GLU A 248 -11.21 -5.74 -8.09
CA GLU A 248 -11.69 -7.00 -8.70
C GLU A 248 -10.69 -7.63 -9.68
N ASN A 249 -9.73 -6.86 -10.20
CA ASN A 249 -8.71 -7.36 -11.11
C ASN A 249 -7.37 -7.59 -10.42
N LEU A 250 -7.32 -7.54 -9.09
CA LEU A 250 -6.15 -7.93 -8.33
C LEU A 250 -5.87 -9.40 -8.60
N LYS A 251 -4.63 -9.73 -8.95
CA LYS A 251 -4.23 -11.12 -9.16
C LYS A 251 -3.58 -11.62 -7.88
N ASP A 252 -4.04 -12.74 -7.34
CA ASP A 252 -3.44 -13.32 -6.14
C ASP A 252 -1.93 -13.59 -6.30
N GLU A 253 -1.51 -13.93 -7.52
CA GLU A 253 -0.09 -14.14 -7.89
C GLU A 253 0.77 -12.87 -7.77
N SER A 254 0.16 -11.69 -7.77
CA SER A 254 0.88 -10.42 -7.59
C SER A 254 1.14 -10.08 -6.12
N LEU A 255 0.50 -10.80 -5.19
CA LEU A 255 0.61 -10.56 -3.76
C LEU A 255 1.71 -11.45 -3.16
N PRO A 256 2.53 -10.93 -2.23
CA PRO A 256 3.56 -11.74 -1.58
C PRO A 256 2.96 -12.95 -0.84
N THR A 257 3.70 -14.06 -0.86
CA THR A 257 3.34 -15.28 -0.11
C THR A 257 3.93 -15.31 1.30
N ASN A 258 5.02 -14.57 1.52
CA ASN A 258 5.61 -14.38 2.84
C ASN A 258 4.71 -13.41 3.66
N PRO A 259 4.30 -13.78 4.90
CA PRO A 259 3.46 -12.93 5.73
C PRO A 259 4.06 -11.56 6.04
N THR A 260 5.38 -11.47 6.22
CA THR A 260 6.10 -10.22 6.47
C THR A 260 5.94 -9.28 5.29
N ASP A 261 6.35 -9.72 4.09
CA ASP A 261 6.26 -8.91 2.87
C ASP A 261 4.81 -8.55 2.54
N PHE A 262 3.88 -9.48 2.75
CA PHE A 262 2.45 -9.26 2.52
C PHE A 262 1.89 -8.19 3.46
N SER A 263 2.19 -8.27 4.76
CA SER A 263 1.74 -7.26 5.73
C SER A 263 2.27 -5.86 5.39
N TYR A 264 3.57 -5.72 5.10
CA TYR A 264 4.12 -4.43 4.70
C TYR A 264 3.54 -3.91 3.38
N ARG A 265 3.25 -4.80 2.43
CA ARG A 265 2.57 -4.42 1.18
C ARG A 265 1.17 -3.84 1.45
N VAL A 266 0.44 -4.42 2.39
CA VAL A 266 -0.89 -3.93 2.79
C VAL A 266 -0.76 -2.60 3.53
N ALA A 267 0.11 -2.51 4.54
CA ALA A 267 0.36 -1.29 5.31
C ALA A 267 0.76 -0.10 4.42
N ALA A 268 1.53 -0.33 3.35
CA ALA A 268 1.89 0.70 2.39
C ALA A 268 0.68 1.28 1.64
N CYS A 269 -0.41 0.52 1.50
CA CYS A 269 -1.60 0.87 0.74
C CYS A 269 -2.77 1.40 1.59
N LEU A 270 -2.73 1.24 2.92
CA LEU A 270 -3.82 1.67 3.79
C LEU A 270 -3.91 3.21 3.86
N PRO A 271 -5.08 3.82 3.60
CA PRO A 271 -5.28 5.27 3.67
C PRO A 271 -5.49 5.74 5.11
N ILE A 272 -4.47 5.55 5.94
CA ILE A 272 -4.47 5.92 7.36
C ILE A 272 -3.67 7.20 7.63
N ASP A 273 -3.91 7.83 8.77
CA ASP A 273 -3.15 8.99 9.21
C ASP A 273 -1.74 8.63 9.69
N ASP A 274 -0.93 9.66 9.98
CA ASP A 274 0.47 9.46 10.40
C ASP A 274 0.59 8.76 11.75
N ALA A 275 -0.37 8.98 12.65
CA ALA A 275 -0.37 8.35 13.96
C ALA A 275 -0.53 6.83 13.83
N LEU A 276 -1.55 6.37 13.09
CA LEU A 276 -1.76 4.93 12.85
C LEU A 276 -0.63 4.32 12.03
N ARG A 277 -0.13 5.04 11.02
CA ARG A 277 0.99 4.57 10.19
C ARG A 277 2.25 4.37 11.02
N LEU A 278 2.53 5.27 11.98
CA LEU A 278 3.62 5.11 12.93
C LEU A 278 3.41 3.90 13.86
N GLN A 279 2.18 3.64 14.32
CA GLN A 279 1.90 2.43 15.12
C GLN A 279 2.15 1.15 14.33
N LEU A 280 1.70 1.06 13.08
CA LEU A 280 2.01 -0.09 12.22
C LEU A 280 3.51 -0.29 12.01
N LEU A 281 4.27 0.80 11.89
CA LEU A 281 5.74 0.75 11.79
C LEU A 281 6.40 0.24 13.08
N LYS A 282 5.83 0.51 14.26
CA LYS A 282 6.35 0.01 15.54
C LYS A 282 6.15 -1.49 15.72
N ILE A 283 5.14 -2.08 15.08
CA ILE A 283 4.84 -3.51 15.19
C ILE A 283 5.97 -4.33 14.55
N GLY A 284 6.55 -5.25 15.33
CA GLY A 284 7.66 -6.12 14.89
C GLY A 284 7.25 -7.51 14.41
N SER A 285 5.97 -7.89 14.50
CA SER A 285 5.47 -9.19 14.06
C SER A 285 4.44 -9.04 12.94
N ALA A 286 4.61 -9.79 11.86
CA ALA A 286 3.65 -9.85 10.76
C ALA A 286 2.23 -10.24 11.24
N ILE A 287 2.11 -11.10 12.25
CA ILE A 287 0.80 -11.55 12.77
C ILE A 287 0.04 -10.38 13.41
N GLN A 288 0.71 -9.63 14.28
CA GLN A 288 0.13 -8.45 14.93
C GLN A 288 -0.20 -7.38 13.89
N ARG A 289 0.68 -7.20 12.89
CA ARG A 289 0.49 -6.22 11.82
C ARG A 289 -0.74 -6.54 10.98
N LEU A 290 -0.89 -7.79 10.52
CA LEU A 290 -2.06 -8.25 9.76
C LEU A 290 -3.37 -8.12 10.54
N ARG A 291 -3.33 -8.34 11.86
CA ARG A 291 -4.50 -8.16 12.72
C ARG A 291 -4.89 -6.69 12.83
N CYS A 292 -3.93 -5.78 13.07
CA CYS A 292 -4.26 -4.35 13.08
C CYS A 292 -4.75 -3.89 11.70
N GLU A 293 -4.10 -4.34 10.61
CA GLU A 293 -4.53 -4.02 9.24
C GLU A 293 -5.98 -4.44 8.98
N LEU A 294 -6.37 -5.66 9.40
CA LEU A 294 -7.76 -6.12 9.29
C LEU A 294 -8.72 -5.26 10.11
N ASP A 295 -8.38 -4.93 11.37
CA ASP A 295 -9.23 -4.07 12.21
C ASP A 295 -9.46 -2.69 11.57
N ILE A 296 -8.38 -2.10 11.04
CA ILE A 296 -8.46 -0.83 10.30
C ILE A 296 -9.37 -0.99 9.06
N MET A 297 -9.18 -2.03 8.26
CA MET A 297 -9.97 -2.24 7.04
C MET A 297 -11.45 -2.49 7.33
N ASP A 298 -11.77 -3.14 8.44
CA ASP A 298 -13.14 -3.45 8.85
C ASP A 298 -13.85 -2.22 9.45
N ARG A 299 -13.15 -1.40 10.26
CA ARG A 299 -13.73 -0.26 10.98
C ARG A 299 -13.72 1.06 10.21
N CYS A 300 -12.68 1.32 9.42
CA CYS A 300 -12.52 2.59 8.71
C CYS A 300 -13.18 2.54 7.33
N THR A 301 -14.45 2.94 7.27
CA THR A 301 -15.22 2.89 6.02
C THR A 301 -15.40 4.26 5.34
N SER A 302 -15.13 5.37 6.05
CA SER A 302 -15.19 6.73 5.51
C SER A 302 -13.84 7.46 5.68
N LEU A 303 -13.56 8.38 4.76
CA LEU A 303 -12.37 9.22 4.73
C LEU A 303 -12.78 10.70 4.66
N CYS A 304 -12.44 11.43 5.71
CA CYS A 304 -12.78 12.84 5.88
C CYS A 304 -11.58 13.76 5.63
N CYS A 305 -11.84 15.06 5.50
CA CYS A 305 -10.80 16.08 5.48
C CYS A 305 -10.12 16.18 6.85
N LYS A 306 -8.80 15.99 6.92
CA LYS A 306 -8.02 16.04 8.18
C LYS A 306 -8.15 17.38 8.91
N GLN A 307 -8.27 18.48 8.17
CA GLN A 307 -8.43 19.82 8.76
C GLN A 307 -9.82 20.05 9.35
N CYS A 308 -10.88 19.56 8.69
CA CYS A 308 -12.26 19.72 9.16
C CYS A 308 -12.70 18.61 10.12
N GLN A 309 -12.04 17.45 10.08
CA GLN A 309 -12.35 16.20 10.77
C GLN A 309 -13.68 15.54 10.33
N ASP A 310 -14.77 16.30 10.22
CA ASP A 310 -16.13 15.76 9.98
C ASP A 310 -16.64 15.93 8.54
N THR A 311 -15.87 16.59 7.67
CA THR A 311 -16.25 16.73 6.25
C THR A 311 -15.83 15.48 5.48
N GLU A 312 -16.78 14.57 5.22
CA GLU A 312 -16.56 13.38 4.41
C GLU A 312 -16.11 13.75 2.98
N ILE A 313 -15.05 13.09 2.50
CA ILE A 313 -14.51 13.28 1.16
C ILE A 313 -14.79 12.07 0.29
N THR A 314 -14.63 10.85 0.80
CA THR A 314 -14.89 9.62 0.06
C THR A 314 -15.12 8.46 1.02
N SER A 315 -15.52 7.29 0.50
CA SER A 315 -15.72 6.08 1.28
C SER A 315 -14.88 4.92 0.74
N LYS A 316 -14.72 3.87 1.56
CA LYS A 316 -13.99 2.65 1.23
C LYS A 316 -14.48 2.00 -0.08
N ASN A 317 -15.77 2.10 -0.38
CA ASN A 317 -16.38 1.49 -1.58
C ASN A 317 -15.95 2.18 -2.88
N GLU A 318 -15.42 3.40 -2.81
CA GLU A 318 -14.97 4.14 -3.98
C GLU A 318 -13.47 3.94 -4.24
N ILE A 319 -12.74 3.25 -3.34
CA ILE A 319 -11.32 2.95 -3.48
C ILE A 319 -11.10 1.93 -4.60
N PHE A 320 -10.12 2.19 -5.47
CA PHE A 320 -9.71 1.22 -6.48
C PHE A 320 -8.21 1.29 -6.79
N SER A 321 -7.66 0.20 -7.35
CA SER A 321 -6.23 0.13 -7.71
C SER A 321 -5.99 0.46 -9.18
N LEU A 322 -5.38 1.62 -9.42
CA LEU A 322 -4.84 2.00 -10.73
C LEU A 322 -3.39 1.52 -10.91
N SER A 323 -2.64 1.47 -9.80
CA SER A 323 -1.25 0.99 -9.73
C SER A 323 -1.18 -0.52 -9.49
N LEU A 324 -0.08 -1.15 -9.93
CA LEU A 324 0.25 -2.53 -9.52
C LEU A 324 0.48 -2.63 -8.01
N TYR A 325 0.90 -1.53 -7.38
CA TYR A 325 1.22 -1.50 -5.96
C TYR A 325 -0.03 -1.53 -5.06
N GLY A 326 -1.18 -1.09 -5.59
CA GLY A 326 -2.45 -1.02 -4.87
C GLY A 326 -3.18 0.29 -5.17
N PRO A 327 -4.15 0.68 -4.31
CA PRO A 327 -4.90 1.92 -4.47
C PRO A 327 -4.12 3.17 -4.06
N MET A 328 -3.00 3.03 -3.35
CA MET A 328 -2.19 4.15 -2.90
C MET A 328 -0.71 3.91 -3.21
N ALA A 329 -0.03 4.94 -3.70
CA ALA A 329 1.41 4.93 -3.94
C ALA A 329 2.00 6.33 -3.74
N ALA A 330 3.33 6.41 -3.51
CA ALA A 330 4.03 7.68 -3.39
C ALA A 330 4.45 8.21 -4.77
N TYR A 331 4.22 9.50 -5.01
CA TYR A 331 4.59 10.20 -6.23
C TYR A 331 5.26 11.52 -5.88
N VAL A 332 6.26 11.94 -6.66
CA VAL A 332 6.92 13.23 -6.45
C VAL A 332 6.43 14.25 -7.47
N ASN A 333 6.18 15.47 -7.03
CA ASN A 333 5.81 16.57 -7.91
C ASN A 333 7.07 17.27 -8.47
N PRO A 334 6.92 18.18 -9.46
CA PRO A 334 8.07 18.85 -10.10
C PRO A 334 8.92 19.72 -9.17
N HIS A 335 8.45 19.99 -7.96
CA HIS A 335 9.17 20.77 -6.95
C HIS A 335 9.74 19.88 -5.83
N GLY A 336 9.73 18.55 -6.00
CA GLY A 336 10.32 17.60 -5.05
C GLY A 336 9.41 17.17 -3.90
N TYR A 337 8.16 17.64 -3.84
CA TYR A 337 7.24 17.20 -2.77
C TYR A 337 6.64 15.84 -3.09
N VAL A 338 6.69 14.94 -2.12
CA VAL A 338 6.15 13.59 -2.23
C VAL A 338 4.73 13.52 -1.70
N HIS A 339 3.83 12.94 -2.47
CA HIS A 339 2.43 12.72 -2.13
C HIS A 339 2.09 11.24 -2.22
N GLU A 340 1.74 10.65 -1.09
CA GLU A 340 1.05 9.36 -1.04
C GLU A 340 -0.38 9.57 -1.54
N THR A 341 -0.68 9.12 -2.75
CA THR A 341 -1.91 9.45 -3.47
C THR A 341 -2.80 8.22 -3.59
N LEU A 342 -3.98 8.30 -2.97
CA LEU A 342 -5.03 7.28 -3.00
C LEU A 342 -5.95 7.50 -4.20
N THR A 343 -6.17 6.47 -5.02
CA THR A 343 -7.08 6.52 -6.16
C THR A 343 -8.50 6.08 -5.79
N VAL A 344 -9.47 6.97 -6.03
CA VAL A 344 -10.90 6.72 -5.78
C VAL A 344 -11.78 7.13 -6.96
N TYR A 345 -12.88 6.43 -7.18
CA TYR A 345 -13.82 6.71 -8.27
C TYR A 345 -14.60 8.00 -8.03
N LYS A 346 -15.14 8.19 -6.83
CA LYS A 346 -15.89 9.38 -6.44
C LYS A 346 -15.30 10.05 -5.21
N ALA A 347 -15.42 11.37 -5.19
CA ALA A 347 -15.14 12.20 -4.04
C ALA A 347 -16.18 13.33 -3.98
N ASN A 348 -16.57 13.70 -2.77
CA ASN A 348 -17.58 14.69 -2.43
C ASN A 348 -16.92 15.88 -1.72
N ASN A 349 -17.64 17.00 -1.58
CA ASN A 349 -17.19 18.17 -0.82
C ASN A 349 -15.85 18.76 -1.28
N LEU A 350 -15.57 18.67 -2.58
CA LEU A 350 -14.39 19.24 -3.23
C LEU A 350 -14.76 20.31 -4.24
N ASN A 351 -13.97 21.39 -4.29
CA ASN A 351 -13.97 22.39 -5.33
C ASN A 351 -12.75 22.20 -6.23
N LEU A 352 -12.91 22.40 -7.54
CA LEU A 352 -11.83 22.30 -8.51
C LEU A 352 -11.27 23.68 -8.83
N ILE A 353 -9.94 23.80 -8.78
CA ILE A 353 -9.23 25.06 -9.00
C ILE A 353 -8.40 24.98 -10.28
N GLY A 354 -8.56 25.98 -11.14
CA GLY A 354 -7.83 26.09 -12.40
C GLY A 354 -8.36 25.20 -13.52
N ARG A 355 -7.57 25.06 -14.60
CA ARG A 355 -7.89 24.23 -15.77
C ARG A 355 -7.17 22.88 -15.69
N PRO A 356 -7.70 21.81 -16.31
CA PRO A 356 -7.00 20.55 -16.41
C PRO A 356 -5.65 20.69 -17.12
N SER A 357 -4.61 20.04 -16.59
CA SER A 357 -3.26 20.03 -17.14
C SER A 357 -2.71 18.60 -17.25
N THR A 358 -2.00 18.30 -18.32
CA THR A 358 -1.27 17.02 -18.49
C THR A 358 0.19 17.13 -18.06
N LEU A 359 0.65 18.33 -17.71
CA LEU A 359 2.05 18.60 -17.36
C LEU A 359 2.43 17.80 -16.10
N HIS A 360 3.49 16.98 -16.18
CA HIS A 360 3.95 16.11 -15.09
C HIS A 360 2.86 15.22 -14.46
N SER A 361 1.89 14.76 -15.25
CA SER A 361 0.86 13.85 -14.75
C SER A 361 1.47 12.49 -14.35
N TRP A 362 1.22 12.05 -13.11
CA TRP A 362 1.62 10.73 -12.62
C TRP A 362 0.86 9.57 -13.27
N PHE A 363 -0.27 9.87 -13.92
CA PHE A 363 -1.09 8.90 -14.64
C PHE A 363 -1.10 9.27 -16.13
N PRO A 364 -0.16 8.75 -16.93
CA PRO A 364 -0.09 9.04 -18.35
C PRO A 364 -1.44 8.81 -19.05
N GLY A 365 -1.85 9.78 -19.87
CA GLY A 365 -3.17 9.78 -20.52
C GLY A 365 -4.28 10.51 -19.76
N TYR A 366 -4.01 10.98 -18.53
CA TYR A 366 -4.94 11.78 -17.74
C TYR A 366 -4.41 13.21 -17.50
N ALA A 367 -5.31 14.18 -17.60
CA ALA A 367 -5.09 15.55 -17.15
C ALA A 367 -5.58 15.70 -15.70
N TRP A 368 -4.81 16.37 -14.85
CA TRP A 368 -5.15 16.63 -13.45
C TRP A 368 -5.67 18.05 -13.26
N THR A 369 -6.53 18.24 -12.25
CA THR A 369 -7.02 19.55 -11.79
C THR A 369 -6.98 19.57 -10.27
N ILE A 370 -6.48 20.65 -9.68
CA ILE A 370 -6.34 20.78 -8.23
C ILE A 370 -7.71 20.68 -7.56
N ALA A 371 -7.80 19.91 -6.49
CA ALA A 371 -8.99 19.75 -5.68
C ALA A 371 -8.74 20.23 -4.24
N GLN A 372 -9.63 21.11 -3.76
CA GLN A 372 -9.59 21.64 -2.40
C GLN A 372 -10.89 21.31 -1.67
N CYS A 373 -10.82 21.16 -0.34
CA CYS A 373 -11.98 20.97 0.50
C CYS A 373 -12.91 22.19 0.37
N ARG A 374 -14.20 21.94 0.12
CA ARG A 374 -15.21 23.00 -0.01
C ARG A 374 -15.37 23.82 1.27
N THR A 375 -15.13 23.21 2.43
CA THR A 375 -15.36 23.83 3.74
C THR A 375 -14.18 24.70 4.18
N CYS A 376 -12.96 24.15 4.24
CA CYS A 376 -11.78 24.85 4.76
C CYS A 376 -10.80 25.37 3.69
N GLY A 377 -11.01 25.03 2.41
CA GLY A 377 -10.09 25.39 1.33
C GLY A 377 -8.76 24.61 1.31
N SER A 378 -8.54 23.68 2.26
CA SER A 378 -7.32 22.86 2.29
C SER A 378 -7.17 22.04 1.01
N HIS A 379 -5.94 21.93 0.51
CA HIS A 379 -5.62 21.05 -0.61
C HIS A 379 -5.89 19.58 -0.25
N MET A 380 -6.65 18.88 -1.08
CA MET A 380 -7.05 17.48 -0.85
C MET A 380 -6.43 16.52 -1.86
N GLY A 381 -5.98 17.02 -3.01
CA GLY A 381 -5.43 16.21 -4.10
C GLY A 381 -5.87 16.74 -5.45
N TRP A 382 -6.16 15.83 -6.38
CA TRP A 382 -6.46 16.17 -7.77
C TRP A 382 -7.57 15.33 -8.36
N LYS A 383 -8.34 15.92 -9.27
CA LYS A 383 -9.23 15.18 -10.17
C LYS A 383 -8.49 14.86 -11.46
N PHE A 384 -8.48 13.60 -11.84
CA PHE A 384 -7.90 13.12 -13.09
C PHE A 384 -9.00 12.87 -14.11
N SER A 385 -8.85 13.43 -15.31
CA SER A 385 -9.78 13.27 -16.43
C SER A 385 -9.04 12.72 -17.65
N ALA A 386 -9.59 11.68 -18.26
CA ALA A 386 -9.00 11.04 -19.43
C ALA A 386 -8.90 12.02 -20.60
N VAL A 387 -7.73 12.07 -21.25
CA VAL A 387 -7.51 12.91 -22.45
C VAL A 387 -8.09 12.24 -23.70
N LYS A 388 -8.19 10.89 -23.70
CA LYS A 388 -8.77 10.10 -24.80
C LYS A 388 -10.00 9.33 -24.34
N LYS A 389 -11.00 9.18 -25.23
CA LYS A 389 -12.30 8.55 -24.91
C LYS A 389 -12.22 7.03 -24.68
N ASP A 390 -11.14 6.39 -25.08
CA ASP A 390 -10.93 4.94 -24.93
C ASP A 390 -10.32 4.55 -23.58
N LEU A 391 -9.92 5.52 -22.77
CA LEU A 391 -9.40 5.30 -21.43
C LEU A 391 -10.52 5.00 -20.43
N SER A 392 -10.24 4.06 -19.53
CA SER A 392 -11.13 3.68 -18.44
C SER A 392 -10.32 3.66 -17.14
N PRO A 393 -10.81 4.32 -16.07
CA PRO A 393 -12.04 5.12 -16.00
C PRO A 393 -11.93 6.45 -16.78
N PRO A 394 -13.05 7.08 -17.19
CA PRO A 394 -12.99 8.38 -17.88
C PRO A 394 -12.58 9.53 -16.93
N ARG A 395 -12.79 9.35 -15.63
CA ARG A 395 -12.37 10.26 -14.57
C ARG A 395 -12.22 9.51 -13.26
N PHE A 396 -11.35 10.01 -12.39
CA PHE A 396 -11.18 9.54 -11.01
C PHE A 396 -10.54 10.66 -10.17
N TRP A 397 -10.31 10.40 -8.89
CA TRP A 397 -9.63 11.33 -7.98
C TRP A 397 -8.38 10.68 -7.40
N GLY A 398 -7.30 11.44 -7.31
CA GLY A 398 -6.10 11.10 -6.54
C GLY A 398 -6.03 11.98 -5.31
N LEU A 399 -6.34 11.45 -4.15
CA LEU A 399 -6.39 12.17 -2.88
C LEU A 399 -5.08 11.99 -2.11
N THR A 400 -4.48 13.06 -1.61
CA THR A 400 -3.24 12.94 -0.83
C THR A 400 -3.54 12.48 0.60
N ARG A 401 -2.91 11.39 1.03
CA ARG A 401 -3.11 10.77 2.35
C ARG A 401 -2.93 11.77 3.50
N SER A 402 -1.96 12.66 3.38
CA SER A 402 -1.67 13.70 4.39
C SER A 402 -2.85 14.63 4.70
N ALA A 403 -3.80 14.77 3.77
CA ALA A 403 -5.00 15.60 3.91
C ALA A 403 -6.25 14.80 4.35
N LEU A 404 -6.15 13.48 4.47
CA LEU A 404 -7.26 12.60 4.83
C LEU A 404 -7.18 12.14 6.28
N LEU A 405 -8.34 11.90 6.88
CA LEU A 405 -8.52 11.29 8.19
C LEU A 405 -9.46 10.09 8.04
N PRO A 406 -9.04 8.85 8.35
CA PRO A 406 -9.95 7.72 8.40
C PRO A 406 -10.90 7.84 9.59
N THR A 407 -12.19 7.60 9.35
CA THR A 407 -13.23 7.71 10.37
C THR A 407 -14.10 6.45 10.41
N ILE A 408 -14.50 6.07 11.62
CA ILE A 408 -15.51 5.04 11.85
C ILE A 408 -16.88 5.75 11.76
N PRO A 409 -17.83 5.28 10.92
CA PRO A 409 -19.15 5.89 10.84
C PRO A 409 -19.83 5.94 12.21
N GLN A 410 -20.44 7.07 12.54
CA GLN A 410 -21.25 7.22 13.75
C GLN A 410 -22.54 6.42 13.59
N GLY A 411 -22.51 5.14 13.97
CA GLY A 411 -23.65 4.25 13.91
C GLY A 411 -23.67 3.15 14.98
N GLU A 412 -22.55 2.85 15.67
CA GLU A 412 -22.51 1.70 16.58
C GLU A 412 -22.17 2.01 18.04
N GLU A 413 -21.45 3.08 18.40
CA GLU A 413 -21.31 3.45 19.82
C GLU A 413 -21.26 4.97 19.99
N GLY A 414 -22.14 5.48 20.85
CA GLY A 414 -22.12 6.86 21.30
C GLY A 414 -20.99 7.10 22.29
N VAL A 415 -20.49 8.34 22.26
CA VAL A 415 -19.59 8.98 23.23
C VAL A 415 -18.10 8.67 23.05
N ASP A 416 -17.39 9.77 22.80
CA ASP A 416 -15.96 10.00 22.67
C ASP A 416 -15.29 9.49 21.39
N GLY A 417 -14.60 10.41 20.71
CA GLY A 417 -13.95 10.19 19.41
C GLY A 417 -12.91 9.09 19.52
N SER A 418 -13.36 7.86 19.26
CA SER A 418 -12.61 6.64 19.53
C SER A 418 -11.38 6.65 18.63
N ARG A 419 -10.24 7.09 19.18
CA ARG A 419 -8.95 6.92 18.53
C ARG A 419 -8.83 5.45 18.16
N LEU A 420 -8.66 5.16 16.87
CA LEU A 420 -8.32 3.82 16.43
C LEU A 420 -7.05 3.41 17.19
N LEU A 421 -7.21 2.50 18.14
CA LEU A 421 -6.10 1.83 18.79
C LEU A 421 -5.82 0.61 17.94
N CYS A 422 -4.63 0.53 17.33
CA CYS A 422 -4.09 -0.76 16.93
C CYS A 422 -3.95 -1.60 18.20
N LEU A 423 -4.88 -2.53 18.43
CA LEU A 423 -4.83 -3.51 19.52
C LEU A 423 -3.76 -4.58 19.25
#